data_AF-A0A8S3W914-F1
#
_entry.id   AF-A0A8S3W914-F1
#
_cell.length_a   1.000
_cell.length_b   1.000
_cell.length_c   1.000
_cell.angle_alpha   90.00
_cell.angle_beta   90.00
_cell.angle_gamma   90.00
#
_symmetry.space_group_name_H-M   'P 1'
#
loop_
_entity.id
_entity.type
_entity.pdbx_description
1 polymer ?
#
loop_
_entity_poly.entity_id
_entity_poly.type
_entity_poly.pdbx_seq_one_letter_code
_entity_poly.pdbx_strand_id
1 'polypeptide(L)'
;MSAETKDNVIYLNPGESSSGETRTKKRRDNSADYSRNKIKQARIHGQAYVTAKNKTVRAKTIGPPCKCAKNAGKSYPKNAKLENLAKLYNLGTKNEQDIYLQGLISCTDVKRRRVLKDIPLRQKMFTYTVQVCNEKKEVCHSAFLSLFGITKDRVKRLRDLLVLGKIPEDKRGKSKTVNALSGDEITAVISHISCFPAKESHYSSGIVKYLPADLSVKKMFRLYKEKYPGTRIKYEYYNKIFRENFALRFGRPAVDTCCLCESLDLKINSKTLNNVAKKVALAEKLVHKKRAKKFYNKLQEARQRSQKDETFLGICYDYMQNVSLPIIPVQEIFYLWQLSVSIFCIHNLKTGKKCPVRIS
;
A
#
# COMPACT_ATOMS: atom_id res chain seq x y z
N MET A 1 30.59 23.32 -20.08
CA MET A 1 30.32 21.87 -20.22
C MET A 1 30.22 21.26 -18.84
N SER A 2 29.18 20.45 -18.65
CA SER A 2 28.93 19.52 -17.53
C SER A 2 28.77 20.11 -16.11
N ALA A 3 27.51 20.32 -15.71
CA ALA A 3 27.09 20.33 -14.32
C ALA A 3 25.77 19.54 -14.17
N GLU A 4 25.93 18.34 -13.63
CA GLU A 4 25.04 17.70 -12.64
C GLU A 4 23.52 17.80 -12.82
N THR A 5 22.94 16.87 -13.58
CA THR A 5 21.55 16.44 -13.36
C THR A 5 21.49 15.57 -12.10
N LYS A 6 21.10 16.20 -10.98
CA LYS A 6 20.77 15.53 -9.72
C LYS A 6 19.53 14.65 -9.88
N ASP A 7 19.62 13.47 -9.29
CA ASP A 7 18.56 12.46 -9.15
C ASP A 7 17.32 13.03 -8.46
N ASN A 8 16.31 13.45 -9.23
CA ASN A 8 14.96 13.70 -8.70
C ASN A 8 14.22 12.38 -8.55
N VAL A 9 14.50 11.66 -7.46
CA VAL A 9 13.57 10.66 -6.92
C VAL A 9 12.53 11.44 -6.10
N ILE A 10 11.37 11.71 -6.70
CA ILE A 10 10.23 12.28 -5.97
C ILE A 10 9.70 11.20 -5.02
N TYR A 11 10.18 11.22 -3.78
CA TYR A 11 9.44 10.67 -2.66
C TYR A 11 8.35 11.68 -2.30
N LEU A 12 7.09 11.34 -2.58
CA LEU A 12 5.96 12.07 -2.01
C LEU A 12 5.95 11.77 -0.50
N ASN A 13 6.51 12.70 0.28
CA ASN A 13 6.30 12.71 1.72
C ASN A 13 4.84 13.10 2.02
N PRO A 14 4.15 12.38 2.92
CA PRO A 14 2.82 12.75 3.36
C PRO A 14 2.92 13.97 4.28
N GLY A 15 2.40 15.10 3.84
CA GLY A 15 2.23 16.29 4.67
C GLY A 15 1.17 16.06 5.74
N GLU A 16 1.51 16.45 6.96
CA GLU A 16 0.64 16.44 8.14
C GLU A 16 -0.59 17.35 7.95
N SER A 17 -1.80 16.81 8.06
CA SER A 17 -2.90 17.42 8.84
C SER A 17 -4.21 16.59 8.77
N SER A 18 -4.72 16.33 9.97
CA SER A 18 -6.03 15.78 10.34
C SER A 18 -6.29 14.28 10.11
N SER A 19 -6.53 13.63 11.24
CA SER A 19 -6.86 12.22 11.45
C SER A 19 -8.09 11.78 10.64
N GLY A 20 -7.83 11.07 9.56
CA GLY A 20 -8.84 10.34 8.81
C GLY A 20 -8.17 9.36 7.87
N GLU A 21 -7.68 8.23 8.40
CA GLU A 21 -7.10 7.16 7.59
C GLU A 21 -8.09 6.73 6.49
N THR A 22 -7.82 7.15 5.25
CA THR A 22 -8.52 6.63 4.09
C THR A 22 -8.06 5.19 3.88
N ARG A 23 -8.84 4.24 4.42
CA ARG A 23 -8.60 2.80 4.27
C ARG A 23 -8.60 2.41 2.79
N THR A 24 -7.44 2.43 2.16
CA THR A 24 -7.25 1.89 0.81
C THR A 24 -7.44 0.37 0.84
N LYS A 25 -8.14 -0.19 -0.14
CA LYS A 25 -8.36 -1.63 -0.29
C LYS A 25 -7.11 -2.32 -0.82
N LYS A 26 -5.97 -2.17 -0.14
CA LYS A 26 -4.74 -2.86 -0.53
C LYS A 26 -4.92 -4.34 -0.20
N ARG A 27 -4.87 -5.20 -1.21
CA ARG A 27 -4.82 -6.65 -1.03
C ARG A 27 -3.58 -6.96 -0.18
N ARG A 28 -3.72 -7.82 0.86
CA ARG A 28 -2.57 -8.25 1.66
C ARG A 28 -1.53 -8.86 0.71
N ASP A 29 -0.36 -8.25 0.63
CA ASP A 29 0.75 -8.73 -0.20
C ASP A 29 1.60 -9.70 0.65
N ASN A 30 1.43 -11.00 0.42
CA ASN A 30 2.20 -12.04 1.09
C ASN A 30 3.59 -12.18 0.42
N SER A 31 4.29 -11.06 0.27
CA SER A 31 5.57 -11.01 -0.43
C SER A 31 6.65 -11.90 0.21
N ALA A 32 6.58 -12.12 1.52
CA ALA A 32 7.47 -13.04 2.24
C ALA A 32 7.37 -14.48 1.70
N ASP A 33 6.19 -14.88 1.23
CA ASP A 33 5.95 -16.24 0.73
C ASP A 33 6.49 -16.48 -0.67
N TYR A 34 6.85 -15.41 -1.40
CA TYR A 34 7.40 -15.53 -2.74
C TYR A 34 8.70 -16.34 -2.70
N SER A 35 8.78 -17.39 -3.53
CA SER A 35 9.94 -18.27 -3.62
C SER A 35 11.27 -17.49 -3.76
N ARG A 36 11.27 -16.40 -4.53
CA ARG A 36 12.42 -15.50 -4.66
C ARG A 36 12.86 -14.89 -3.32
N ASN A 37 11.92 -14.49 -2.48
CA ASN A 37 12.19 -13.89 -1.17
C ASN A 37 12.63 -14.94 -0.15
N LYS A 38 12.03 -16.15 -0.17
CA LYS A 38 12.53 -17.30 0.61
C LYS A 38 13.99 -17.63 0.27
N ILE A 39 14.32 -17.71 -1.02
CA ILE A 39 15.70 -17.92 -1.50
C ILE A 39 16.62 -16.76 -1.07
N LYS A 40 16.15 -15.51 -1.13
CA LYS A 40 16.92 -14.34 -0.71
C LYS A 40 17.27 -14.42 0.78
N GLN A 41 16.31 -14.81 1.63
CA GLN A 41 16.52 -14.99 3.07
C GLN A 41 17.45 -16.16 3.38
N ALA A 42 17.25 -17.32 2.74
CA ALA A 42 18.15 -18.46 2.90
C ALA A 42 19.61 -18.10 2.51
N ARG A 43 19.81 -17.30 1.47
CA ARG A 43 21.14 -16.78 1.08
C ARG A 43 21.74 -15.82 2.11
N ILE A 44 20.93 -15.00 2.76
CA ILE A 44 21.38 -14.08 3.81
C ILE A 44 21.84 -14.90 5.01
N HIS A 45 21.08 -15.90 5.44
CA HIS A 45 21.45 -16.73 6.59
C HIS A 45 22.39 -17.90 6.26
N GLY A 46 22.89 -17.99 5.03
CA GLY A 46 23.81 -19.05 4.62
C GLY A 46 23.19 -20.45 4.67
N GLN A 47 21.87 -20.57 4.64
CA GLN A 47 21.15 -21.84 4.68
C GLN A 47 21.14 -22.52 3.31
N ALA A 48 20.86 -23.82 3.29
CA ALA A 48 20.63 -24.54 2.04
C ALA A 48 19.34 -24.03 1.36
N TYR A 49 19.33 -24.01 0.03
CA TYR A 49 18.14 -23.59 -0.72
C TYR A 49 18.09 -24.22 -2.11
N VAL A 50 16.90 -24.32 -2.67
CA VAL A 50 16.68 -24.76 -4.05
C VAL A 50 16.58 -23.52 -4.95
N THR A 51 17.37 -23.50 -6.01
CA THR A 51 17.33 -22.41 -7.01
C THR A 51 16.06 -22.50 -7.86
N ALA A 52 15.70 -21.41 -8.54
CA ALA A 52 14.59 -21.41 -9.50
C ALA A 52 14.76 -22.43 -10.66
N LYS A 53 15.97 -22.97 -10.86
CA LYS A 53 16.28 -24.02 -11.84
C LYS A 53 16.30 -25.43 -11.19
N ASN A 54 15.67 -25.60 -10.02
CA ASN A 54 15.61 -26.84 -9.24
C ASN A 54 16.98 -27.43 -8.84
N LYS A 55 18.05 -26.63 -8.81
CA LYS A 55 19.35 -27.05 -8.29
C LYS A 55 19.46 -26.75 -6.81
N THR A 56 19.80 -27.76 -6.01
CA THR A 56 20.03 -27.63 -4.57
C THR A 56 21.41 -27.03 -4.30
N VAL A 57 21.43 -25.93 -3.56
CA VAL A 57 22.65 -25.29 -3.07
C VAL A 57 22.78 -25.61 -1.59
N ARG A 58 23.94 -26.17 -1.20
CA ARG A 58 24.23 -26.52 0.19
C ARG A 58 24.39 -25.27 1.05
N ALA A 59 24.19 -25.44 2.36
CA ALA A 59 24.45 -24.40 3.35
C ALA A 59 25.91 -23.95 3.31
N LYS A 60 26.16 -22.70 3.70
CA LYS A 60 27.47 -22.10 3.76
C LYS A 60 28.27 -22.70 4.90
N THR A 61 29.40 -23.28 4.54
CA THR A 61 30.38 -23.84 5.47
C THR A 61 31.73 -23.19 5.25
N ILE A 62 32.62 -23.41 6.21
CA ILE A 62 34.02 -23.03 6.09
C ILE A 62 34.63 -23.79 4.91
N GLY A 63 35.34 -23.07 4.04
CA GLY A 63 36.00 -23.65 2.88
C GLY A 63 37.25 -24.46 3.22
N PRO A 64 37.94 -25.00 2.20
CA PRO A 64 39.23 -25.66 2.40
C PRO A 64 40.28 -24.68 2.95
N PRO A 65 41.27 -25.14 3.73
CA PRO A 65 42.34 -24.29 4.23
C PRO A 65 43.15 -23.71 3.07
N CYS A 66 43.68 -22.50 3.27
CA CYS A 66 44.52 -21.87 2.27
C CYS A 66 45.84 -22.63 2.09
N LYS A 67 46.32 -22.73 0.85
CA LYS A 67 47.62 -23.36 0.50
C LYS A 67 48.80 -22.37 0.52
N CYS A 68 48.67 -21.21 1.16
CA CYS A 68 49.74 -20.21 1.15
C CYS A 68 50.88 -20.62 2.10
N ALA A 69 52.10 -20.14 1.84
CA ALA A 69 53.29 -20.44 2.66
C ALA A 69 53.10 -20.11 4.15
N LYS A 70 52.30 -19.08 4.47
CA LYS A 70 51.98 -18.70 5.85
C LYS A 70 50.98 -19.64 6.55
N ASN A 71 50.41 -20.62 5.84
CA ASN A 71 49.44 -21.61 6.33
C ASN A 71 48.37 -21.04 7.29
N ALA A 72 47.98 -19.78 7.10
CA ALA A 72 47.16 -19.04 8.04
C ALA A 72 45.81 -19.73 8.32
N GLY A 73 45.29 -20.49 7.35
CA GLY A 73 44.07 -21.27 7.49
C GLY A 73 44.19 -22.53 8.35
N LYS A 74 45.37 -23.13 8.51
CA LYS A 74 45.59 -24.29 9.40
C LYS A 74 45.86 -23.86 10.84
N SER A 75 46.61 -22.78 11.04
CA SER A 75 46.95 -22.22 12.36
C SER A 75 45.76 -21.56 13.08
N TYR A 76 44.68 -21.25 12.35
CA TYR A 76 43.53 -20.55 12.94
C TYR A 76 42.65 -21.50 13.79
N PRO A 77 42.33 -21.16 15.05
CA PRO A 77 41.55 -22.02 15.95
C PRO A 77 40.19 -22.38 15.35
N LYS A 78 39.78 -23.65 15.44
CA LYS A 78 38.52 -24.14 14.86
C LYS A 78 37.30 -23.34 15.36
N ASN A 79 37.26 -23.03 16.66
CA ASN A 79 36.19 -22.27 17.30
C ASN A 79 36.08 -20.86 16.71
N ALA A 80 37.21 -20.15 16.60
CA ALA A 80 37.25 -18.82 16.00
C ALA A 80 36.76 -18.81 14.54
N LYS A 81 37.02 -19.87 13.75
CA LYS A 81 36.50 -19.95 12.37
C LYS A 81 34.97 -20.01 12.36
N LEU A 82 34.38 -20.84 13.23
CA LEU A 82 32.94 -21.00 13.35
C LEU A 82 32.28 -19.71 13.85
N GLU A 83 32.88 -19.03 14.82
CA GLU A 83 32.41 -17.75 15.32
C GLU A 83 32.40 -16.67 14.23
N ASN A 84 33.47 -16.54 13.44
CA ASN A 84 33.51 -15.55 12.36
C ASN A 84 32.47 -15.85 11.27
N LEU A 85 32.27 -17.13 10.93
CA LEU A 85 31.21 -17.55 10.00
C LEU A 85 29.83 -17.20 10.57
N ALA A 86 29.55 -17.59 11.82
CA ALA A 86 28.29 -17.32 12.50
C ALA A 86 28.00 -15.82 12.61
N LYS A 87 28.99 -15.00 12.99
CA LYS A 87 28.88 -13.54 13.05
C LYS A 87 28.40 -12.94 11.74
N LEU A 88 28.91 -13.42 10.59
CA LEU A 88 28.47 -12.93 9.28
C LEU A 88 27.02 -13.33 8.97
N TYR A 89 26.65 -14.60 9.16
CA TYR A 89 25.34 -15.12 8.74
C TYR A 89 24.21 -14.89 9.75
N ASN A 90 24.54 -14.43 10.97
CA ASN A 90 23.57 -13.91 11.95
C ASN A 90 23.11 -12.49 11.64
N LEU A 91 23.80 -11.75 10.76
CA LEU A 91 23.34 -10.43 10.31
C LEU A 91 22.08 -10.57 9.46
N GLY A 92 21.11 -9.68 9.69
CA GLY A 92 19.75 -9.79 9.15
C GLY A 92 19.64 -9.33 7.70
N THR A 93 20.60 -8.53 7.21
CA THR A 93 20.57 -8.02 5.83
C THR A 93 21.88 -8.19 5.08
N LYS A 94 21.81 -8.24 3.74
CA LYS A 94 23.00 -8.26 2.88
C LYS A 94 23.85 -7.00 3.04
N ASN A 95 23.21 -5.86 3.30
CA ASN A 95 23.91 -4.60 3.55
C ASN A 95 24.78 -4.70 4.80
N GLU A 96 24.20 -5.13 5.92
CA GLU A 96 24.95 -5.35 7.16
C GLU A 96 26.14 -6.29 6.95
N GLN A 97 25.92 -7.41 6.25
CA GLN A 97 27.01 -8.34 5.92
C GLN A 97 28.13 -7.72 5.10
N ASP A 98 27.76 -6.97 4.06
CA ASP A 98 28.73 -6.37 3.15
C ASP A 98 29.48 -5.22 3.83
N ILE A 99 28.82 -4.45 4.70
CA ILE A 99 29.43 -3.41 5.55
C ILE A 99 30.41 -4.06 6.53
N TYR A 100 30.00 -5.11 7.23
CA TYR A 100 30.86 -5.86 8.14
C TYR A 100 32.10 -6.41 7.42
N LEU A 101 31.92 -7.06 6.27
CA LEU A 101 33.02 -7.58 5.46
C LEU A 101 33.94 -6.48 4.94
N GLN A 102 33.40 -5.32 4.53
CA GLN A 102 34.22 -4.20 4.08
C GLN A 102 35.04 -3.61 5.23
N GLY A 103 34.51 -3.55 6.45
CA GLY A 103 35.24 -3.10 7.65
C GLY A 103 36.40 -4.02 8.07
N LEU A 104 36.45 -5.25 7.56
CA LEU A 104 37.56 -6.18 7.74
C LEU A 104 38.66 -6.04 6.66
N ILE A 105 38.45 -5.18 5.67
CA ILE A 105 39.37 -4.93 4.55
C ILE A 105 39.99 -3.55 4.72
N SER A 106 41.31 -3.47 4.76
CA SER A 106 42.03 -2.20 4.73
C SER A 106 42.60 -1.94 3.34
N CYS A 107 42.48 -0.70 2.85
CA CYS A 107 43.03 -0.25 1.58
C CYS A 107 44.20 0.71 1.83
N THR A 108 45.37 0.43 1.28
CA THR A 108 46.57 1.27 1.41
C THR A 108 47.23 1.51 0.06
N ASP A 109 47.92 2.65 -0.10
CA ASP A 109 48.70 2.94 -1.29
C ASP A 109 50.01 2.13 -1.33
N VAL A 110 50.40 1.68 -2.53
CA VAL A 110 51.61 0.89 -2.72
C VAL A 110 52.85 1.78 -2.54
N LYS A 111 53.61 1.57 -1.46
CA LYS A 111 54.78 2.39 -1.05
C LYS A 111 56.06 2.16 -1.87
N ARG A 112 56.30 0.95 -2.40
CA ARG A 112 57.49 0.62 -3.21
C ARG A 112 57.08 -0.07 -4.51
N ARG A 113 57.75 0.28 -5.62
CA ARG A 113 57.44 -0.21 -6.97
C ARG A 113 58.67 -0.86 -7.59
N ARG A 114 58.47 -1.96 -8.30
CA ARG A 114 59.42 -2.39 -9.36
C ARG A 114 58.85 -1.92 -10.68
N VAL A 115 59.68 -1.30 -11.51
CA VAL A 115 59.29 -0.91 -12.86
C VAL A 115 59.23 -2.19 -13.69
N LEU A 116 58.04 -2.62 -14.09
CA LEU A 116 57.86 -3.61 -15.15
C LEU A 116 57.27 -2.89 -16.36
N LYS A 117 57.87 -3.09 -17.54
CA LYS A 117 57.30 -2.62 -18.81
C LYS A 117 55.98 -3.37 -19.09
N ASP A 118 54.99 -2.63 -19.60
CA ASP A 118 53.75 -3.12 -20.21
C ASP A 118 52.64 -3.75 -19.34
N ILE A 119 52.66 -3.59 -18.01
CA ILE A 119 51.55 -4.07 -17.14
C ILE A 119 50.91 -2.89 -16.38
N PRO A 120 49.56 -2.76 -16.36
CA PRO A 120 48.88 -1.77 -15.53
C PRO A 120 49.34 -1.87 -14.08
N LEU A 121 49.97 -0.81 -13.59
CA LEU A 121 50.54 -0.78 -12.25
C LEU A 121 49.44 -0.90 -11.19
N ARG A 122 49.62 -1.85 -10.27
CA ARG A 122 48.72 -1.99 -9.11
C ARG A 122 48.89 -0.76 -8.19
N GLN A 123 47.87 0.09 -8.13
CA GLN A 123 47.91 1.32 -7.33
C GLN A 123 47.59 1.08 -5.85
N LYS A 124 46.68 0.14 -5.55
CA LYS A 124 46.17 -0.13 -4.20
C LYS A 124 46.53 -1.53 -3.69
N MET A 125 46.95 -1.60 -2.43
CA MET A 125 47.15 -2.81 -1.66
C MET A 125 45.96 -3.03 -0.72
N PHE A 126 45.61 -4.31 -0.51
CA PHE A 126 44.51 -4.69 0.37
C PHE A 126 45.01 -5.71 1.39
N THR A 127 44.73 -5.46 2.66
CA THR A 127 44.94 -6.41 3.76
C THR A 127 43.59 -6.85 4.32
N TYR A 128 43.55 -8.07 4.86
CA TYR A 128 42.32 -8.69 5.35
C TYR A 128 42.53 -9.07 6.81
N THR A 129 41.60 -8.67 7.67
CA THR A 129 41.64 -8.95 9.10
C THR A 129 40.43 -9.78 9.51
N VAL A 130 40.59 -10.56 10.58
CA VAL A 130 39.53 -11.38 11.19
C VAL A 130 39.69 -11.35 12.70
N GLN A 131 38.59 -11.56 13.44
CA GLN A 131 38.62 -11.53 14.90
C GLN A 131 39.02 -12.91 15.47
N VAL A 132 40.03 -12.94 16.33
CA VAL A 132 40.45 -14.09 17.14
C VAL A 132 40.55 -13.64 18.58
N CYS A 133 39.79 -14.23 19.50
CA CYS A 133 39.91 -13.93 20.95
C CYS A 133 39.93 -12.41 21.26
N ASN A 134 39.07 -11.63 20.58
CA ASN A 134 38.98 -10.17 20.63
C ASN A 134 40.13 -9.37 19.99
N GLU A 135 41.10 -10.01 19.38
CA GLU A 135 42.16 -9.36 18.60
C GLU A 135 41.90 -9.44 17.09
N LYS A 136 42.42 -8.47 16.33
CA LYS A 136 42.39 -8.49 14.86
C LYS A 136 43.64 -9.16 14.34
N LYS A 137 43.48 -10.32 13.69
CA LYS A 137 44.58 -11.06 13.05
C LYS A 137 44.52 -10.91 11.54
N GLU A 138 45.66 -10.61 10.92
CA GLU A 138 45.75 -10.55 9.46
C GLU A 138 45.73 -11.95 8.84
N VAL A 139 44.99 -12.09 7.74
CA VAL A 139 44.88 -13.33 6.98
C VAL A 139 45.09 -13.07 5.49
N CYS A 140 45.51 -14.11 4.77
CA CYS A 140 45.60 -14.03 3.32
C CYS A 140 44.20 -14.02 2.68
N HIS A 141 44.10 -13.50 1.45
CA HIS A 141 42.85 -13.43 0.71
C HIS A 141 42.13 -14.78 0.59
N SER A 142 42.85 -15.87 0.32
CA SER A 142 42.24 -17.21 0.22
C SER A 142 41.70 -17.74 1.55
N ALA A 143 42.39 -17.45 2.66
CA ALA A 143 41.87 -17.74 3.99
C ALA A 143 40.61 -16.93 4.30
N PHE A 144 40.59 -15.63 3.98
CA PHE A 144 39.42 -14.77 4.16
C PHE A 144 38.19 -15.32 3.41
N LEU A 145 38.34 -15.72 2.15
CA LEU A 145 37.25 -16.32 1.37
C LEU A 145 36.75 -17.63 1.98
N SER A 146 37.68 -18.45 2.46
CA SER A 146 37.39 -19.75 3.06
C SER A 146 36.67 -19.62 4.40
N LEU A 147 37.13 -18.72 5.28
CA LEU A 147 36.56 -18.47 6.60
C LEU A 147 35.10 -18.01 6.53
N PHE A 148 34.78 -17.12 5.59
CA PHE A 148 33.42 -16.58 5.45
C PHE A 148 32.55 -17.33 4.41
N GLY A 149 33.11 -18.31 3.69
CA GLY A 149 32.40 -19.05 2.64
C GLY A 149 31.93 -18.16 1.47
N ILE A 150 32.66 -17.08 1.17
CA ILE A 150 32.29 -16.07 0.17
C ILE A 150 33.08 -16.22 -1.14
N THR A 151 32.55 -15.69 -2.23
CA THR A 151 33.19 -15.72 -3.55
C THR A 151 34.19 -14.58 -3.73
N LYS A 152 35.18 -14.80 -4.61
CA LYS A 152 36.18 -13.78 -5.01
C LYS A 152 35.51 -12.50 -5.52
N ASP A 153 34.43 -12.64 -6.29
CA ASP A 153 33.72 -11.49 -6.87
C ASP A 153 33.03 -10.62 -5.83
N ARG A 154 32.52 -11.21 -4.74
CA ARG A 154 31.94 -10.44 -3.63
C ARG A 154 33.01 -9.54 -3.02
N VAL A 155 34.20 -10.09 -2.76
CA VAL A 155 35.34 -9.32 -2.19
C VAL A 155 35.88 -8.29 -3.18
N LYS A 156 35.98 -8.64 -4.48
CA LYS A 156 36.37 -7.69 -5.54
C LYS A 156 35.46 -6.45 -5.53
N ARG A 157 34.14 -6.65 -5.56
CA ARG A 157 33.18 -5.54 -5.50
C ARG A 157 33.34 -4.69 -4.24
N LEU A 158 33.57 -5.30 -3.07
CA LEU A 158 33.78 -4.55 -1.82
C LEU A 158 35.05 -3.70 -1.87
N ARG A 159 36.12 -4.22 -2.47
CA ARG A 159 37.36 -3.48 -2.71
C ARG A 159 37.15 -2.30 -3.63
N ASP A 160 36.46 -2.50 -4.75
CA ASP A 160 36.19 -1.44 -5.73
C ASP A 160 35.37 -0.31 -5.09
N LEU A 161 34.37 -0.65 -4.28
CA LEU A 161 33.59 0.33 -3.51
C LEU A 161 34.43 1.06 -2.46
N LEU A 162 35.33 0.34 -1.77
CA LEU A 162 36.22 0.92 -0.76
C LEU A 162 37.20 1.93 -1.39
N VAL A 163 37.72 1.65 -2.58
CA VAL A 163 38.57 2.59 -3.34
C VAL A 163 37.80 3.85 -3.74
N LEU A 164 36.50 3.72 -4.04
CA LEU A 164 35.62 4.85 -4.34
C LEU A 164 35.09 5.58 -3.09
N GLY A 165 35.44 5.13 -1.87
CA GLY A 165 34.90 5.69 -0.63
C GLY A 165 33.39 5.46 -0.45
N LYS A 166 32.82 4.44 -1.10
CA LYS A 166 31.37 4.16 -1.08
C LYS A 166 31.03 3.01 -0.12
N ILE A 167 29.91 3.19 0.59
CA ILE A 167 29.31 2.16 1.44
C ILE A 167 28.59 1.12 0.56
N PRO A 168 28.72 -0.19 0.82
CA PRO A 168 28.05 -1.23 0.07
C PRO A 168 26.53 -1.18 0.21
N GLU A 169 25.85 -1.19 -0.94
CA GLU A 169 24.39 -1.26 -1.00
C GLU A 169 23.92 -2.45 -1.84
N ASP A 170 22.89 -3.17 -1.36
CA ASP A 170 22.24 -4.28 -2.06
C ASP A 170 21.31 -3.75 -3.15
N LYS A 171 21.83 -3.71 -4.38
CA LYS A 171 21.08 -3.32 -5.58
C LYS A 171 20.37 -4.48 -6.28
N ARG A 172 20.35 -5.68 -5.69
CA ARG A 172 19.68 -6.86 -6.30
C ARG A 172 18.19 -6.60 -6.48
N GLY A 173 17.69 -6.80 -7.70
CA GLY A 173 16.27 -6.65 -8.02
C GLY A 173 15.76 -5.20 -8.03
N LYS A 174 16.65 -4.21 -7.89
CA LYS A 174 16.31 -2.77 -7.93
C LYS A 174 16.50 -2.14 -9.31
N SER A 175 16.85 -2.93 -10.33
CA SER A 175 16.97 -2.40 -11.69
C SER A 175 15.59 -1.99 -12.19
N LYS A 176 15.52 -0.83 -12.85
CA LYS A 176 14.30 -0.36 -13.50
C LYS A 176 13.91 -1.40 -14.54
N THR A 177 12.71 -1.96 -14.43
CA THR A 177 12.20 -2.86 -15.45
C THR A 177 11.90 -2.06 -16.70
N VAL A 178 12.18 -2.59 -17.89
CA VAL A 178 11.88 -1.93 -19.18
C VAL A 178 10.39 -1.57 -19.32
N ASN A 179 9.51 -2.33 -18.65
CA ASN A 179 8.07 -2.11 -18.61
C ASN A 179 7.59 -1.23 -17.43
N ALA A 180 8.50 -0.55 -16.72
CA ALA A 180 8.09 0.39 -15.69
C ALA A 180 7.50 1.63 -16.36
N LEU A 181 6.32 2.06 -15.88
CA LEU A 181 5.70 3.31 -16.33
C LEU A 181 6.57 4.49 -15.91
N SER A 182 6.64 5.51 -16.76
CA SER A 182 7.29 6.77 -16.39
C SER A 182 6.47 7.49 -15.31
N GLY A 183 7.13 8.39 -14.57
CA GLY A 183 6.42 9.23 -13.59
C GLY A 183 5.33 10.09 -14.23
N ASP A 184 5.56 10.53 -15.47
CA ASP A 184 4.63 11.36 -16.23
C ASP A 184 3.38 10.56 -16.64
N GLU A 185 3.55 9.32 -17.08
CA GLU A 185 2.45 8.41 -17.41
C GLU A 185 1.54 8.15 -16.20
N ILE A 186 2.14 7.94 -15.02
CA ILE A 186 1.41 7.73 -13.77
C ILE A 186 0.60 8.99 -13.41
N THR A 187 1.24 10.16 -13.52
CA THR A 187 0.60 11.45 -13.22
C THR A 187 -0.57 11.74 -14.16
N ALA A 188 -0.42 11.42 -15.45
CA ALA A 188 -1.50 11.56 -16.43
C ALA A 188 -2.71 10.67 -16.09
N VAL A 189 -2.48 9.42 -15.65
CA VAL A 189 -3.56 8.53 -15.20
C VAL A 189 -4.25 9.07 -13.96
N ILE A 190 -3.50 9.53 -12.96
CA ILE A 190 -4.05 10.10 -11.72
C ILE A 190 -4.90 11.34 -12.05
N SER A 191 -4.37 12.25 -12.87
CA SER A 191 -5.08 13.44 -13.33
C SER A 191 -6.39 13.08 -14.02
N HIS A 192 -6.37 12.09 -14.92
CA HIS A 192 -7.56 11.63 -15.61
C HIS A 192 -8.62 11.05 -14.66
N ILE A 193 -8.24 10.22 -13.68
CA ILE A 193 -9.18 9.66 -12.69
C ILE A 193 -9.78 10.76 -11.82
N SER A 194 -9.00 11.79 -11.46
CA SER A 194 -9.46 12.92 -10.66
C SER A 194 -10.44 13.84 -11.39
N CYS A 195 -10.50 13.80 -12.73
CA CYS A 195 -11.48 14.58 -13.50
C CYS A 195 -12.92 14.07 -13.38
N PHE A 196 -13.15 12.85 -12.89
CA PHE A 196 -14.51 12.32 -12.77
C PHE A 196 -15.23 12.90 -11.55
N PRO A 197 -16.47 13.40 -11.70
CA PRO A 197 -17.22 13.96 -10.59
C PRO A 197 -17.59 12.86 -9.58
N ALA A 198 -16.98 12.91 -8.40
CA ALA A 198 -17.31 12.04 -7.29
C ALA A 198 -18.17 12.79 -6.28
N LYS A 199 -19.18 12.11 -5.72
CA LYS A 199 -20.05 12.71 -4.71
C LYS A 199 -19.92 11.97 -3.39
N GLU A 200 -19.93 12.71 -2.29
CA GLU A 200 -19.82 12.15 -0.94
C GLU A 200 -21.17 11.62 -0.44
N SER A 201 -21.14 10.59 0.41
CA SER A 201 -22.32 10.11 1.14
C SER A 201 -22.45 10.80 2.49
N HIS A 202 -23.63 11.37 2.74
CA HIS A 202 -23.94 12.06 4.01
C HIS A 202 -24.31 11.10 5.15
N TYR A 203 -24.71 9.86 4.84
CA TYR A 203 -25.27 8.92 5.81
C TYR A 203 -24.26 7.91 6.39
N SER A 204 -23.03 7.88 5.88
CA SER A 204 -21.98 7.00 6.38
C SER A 204 -21.14 7.70 7.43
N SER A 205 -20.77 6.99 8.50
CA SER A 205 -19.87 7.45 9.57
C SER A 205 -18.44 7.81 9.12
N GLY A 206 -18.15 7.74 7.81
CA GLY A 206 -16.93 8.25 7.20
C GLY A 206 -17.20 8.84 5.80
N ILE A 207 -16.26 9.64 5.30
CA ILE A 207 -16.32 10.28 3.97
C ILE A 207 -16.07 9.20 2.91
N VAL A 208 -17.15 8.70 2.31
CA VAL A 208 -17.06 7.78 1.17
C VAL A 208 -17.47 8.52 -0.09
N LYS A 209 -16.58 8.53 -1.07
CA LYS A 209 -16.80 9.16 -2.38
C LYS A 209 -17.31 8.13 -3.39
N TYR A 210 -18.41 8.46 -4.05
CA TYR A 210 -19.08 7.61 -5.03
C TYR A 210 -18.99 8.23 -6.42
N LEU A 211 -18.51 7.44 -7.37
CA LEU A 211 -18.65 7.67 -8.80
C LEU A 211 -20.05 7.27 -9.26
N PRO A 212 -20.52 7.82 -10.39
CA PRO A 212 -21.78 7.44 -11.03
C PRO A 212 -21.90 5.92 -11.26
N ALA A 213 -23.11 5.37 -11.15
CA ALA A 213 -23.38 3.93 -11.24
C ALA A 213 -23.15 3.36 -12.65
N ASP A 214 -23.34 4.20 -13.66
CA ASP A 214 -23.10 3.91 -15.07
C ASP A 214 -21.61 3.88 -15.41
N LEU A 215 -20.75 4.46 -14.55
CA LEU A 215 -19.31 4.46 -14.73
C LEU A 215 -18.70 3.15 -14.20
N SER A 216 -17.62 2.70 -14.84
CA SER A 216 -16.81 1.59 -14.35
C SER A 216 -15.34 1.86 -14.65
N VAL A 217 -14.41 1.20 -13.95
CA VAL A 217 -12.97 1.35 -14.21
C VAL A 217 -12.64 1.03 -15.67
N LYS A 218 -13.33 0.04 -16.28
CA LYS A 218 -13.19 -0.29 -17.70
C LYS A 218 -13.63 0.86 -18.61
N LYS A 219 -14.79 1.47 -18.34
CA LYS A 219 -15.28 2.64 -19.09
C LYS A 219 -14.34 3.84 -18.93
N MET A 220 -13.88 4.11 -17.72
CA MET A 220 -12.90 5.17 -17.45
C MET A 220 -11.61 4.92 -18.24
N PHE A 221 -11.11 3.69 -18.27
CA PHE A 221 -9.92 3.36 -19.07
C PHE A 221 -10.13 3.53 -20.58
N ARG A 222 -11.34 3.23 -21.09
CA ARG A 222 -11.68 3.51 -22.49
C ARG A 222 -11.61 5.01 -22.80
N LEU A 223 -12.21 5.85 -21.94
CA LEU A 223 -12.13 7.31 -22.06
C LEU A 223 -10.69 7.82 -21.96
N TYR A 224 -9.86 7.19 -21.12
CA TYR A 224 -8.44 7.52 -21.02
C TYR A 224 -7.70 7.26 -22.36
N LYS A 225 -7.97 6.12 -23.00
CA LYS A 225 -7.39 5.81 -24.32
C LYS A 225 -7.88 6.75 -25.41
N GLU A 226 -9.14 7.17 -25.38
CA GLU A 226 -9.67 8.16 -26.32
C GLU A 226 -8.99 9.52 -26.15
N LYS A 227 -8.77 9.96 -24.91
CA LYS A 227 -8.07 11.22 -24.60
C LYS A 227 -6.58 11.17 -24.94
N TYR A 228 -5.96 10.00 -24.84
CA TYR A 228 -4.54 9.79 -25.10
C TYR A 228 -4.34 8.60 -26.05
N PRO A 229 -4.53 8.76 -27.38
CA PRO A 229 -4.53 7.63 -28.32
C PRO A 229 -3.16 6.91 -28.49
N GLY A 230 -2.08 7.43 -27.89
CA GLY A 230 -0.74 6.83 -27.93
C GLY A 230 -0.27 6.14 -26.64
N THR A 231 -1.11 5.98 -25.62
CA THR A 231 -0.64 5.41 -24.34
C THR A 231 -0.24 3.94 -24.48
N ARG A 232 0.88 3.57 -23.86
CA ARG A 232 1.30 2.18 -23.67
C ARG A 232 0.65 1.53 -22.44
N ILE A 233 -0.16 2.29 -21.70
CA ILE A 233 -0.73 1.86 -20.42
C ILE A 233 -1.80 0.81 -20.68
N LYS A 234 -1.62 -0.36 -20.07
CA LYS A 234 -2.61 -1.43 -20.09
C LYS A 234 -3.65 -1.24 -18.98
N TYR A 235 -4.81 -1.87 -19.16
CA TYR A 235 -5.91 -1.79 -18.21
C TYR A 235 -5.49 -2.21 -16.80
N GLU A 236 -4.65 -3.23 -16.67
CA GLU A 236 -4.20 -3.74 -15.37
C GLU A 236 -3.45 -2.68 -14.57
N TYR A 237 -2.61 -1.88 -15.24
CA TYR A 237 -1.89 -0.78 -14.60
C TYR A 237 -2.83 0.36 -14.23
N TYR A 238 -3.75 0.74 -15.12
CA TYR A 238 -4.76 1.75 -14.83
C TYR A 238 -5.63 1.37 -13.62
N ASN A 239 -6.12 0.12 -13.59
CA ASN A 239 -6.91 -0.42 -12.49
C ASN A 239 -6.08 -0.55 -11.19
N LYS A 240 -4.79 -0.86 -11.29
CA LYS A 240 -3.88 -0.86 -10.13
C LYS A 240 -3.76 0.55 -9.54
N ILE A 241 -3.46 1.56 -10.37
CA ILE A 241 -3.39 2.96 -9.94
C ILE A 241 -4.72 3.41 -9.32
N PHE A 242 -5.85 3.06 -9.94
CA PHE A 242 -7.18 3.36 -9.39
C PHE A 242 -7.36 2.77 -7.98
N ARG A 243 -7.02 1.49 -7.77
CA ARG A 243 -7.21 0.80 -6.48
C ARG A 243 -6.26 1.27 -5.39
N GLU A 244 -5.03 1.60 -5.75
CA GLU A 244 -3.98 1.98 -4.81
C GLU A 244 -4.10 3.45 -4.39
N ASN A 245 -4.51 4.34 -5.31
CA ASN A 245 -4.52 5.78 -5.07
C ASN A 245 -5.90 6.36 -4.75
N PHE A 246 -6.99 5.63 -5.04
CA PHE A 246 -8.35 6.15 -4.87
C PHE A 246 -9.25 5.23 -4.05
N ALA A 247 -9.90 5.79 -3.02
CA ALA A 247 -10.94 5.13 -2.23
C ALA A 247 -12.36 5.36 -2.79
N LEU A 248 -12.50 5.31 -4.12
CA LEU A 248 -13.77 5.57 -4.83
C LEU A 248 -14.62 4.29 -4.93
N ARG A 249 -15.94 4.45 -4.79
CA ARG A 249 -16.94 3.38 -5.01
C ARG A 249 -17.82 3.70 -6.22
N PHE A 250 -18.40 2.67 -6.83
CA PHE A 250 -19.35 2.83 -7.94
C PHE A 250 -20.77 2.64 -7.44
N GLY A 251 -21.67 3.51 -7.87
CA GLY A 251 -23.09 3.45 -7.52
C GLY A 251 -23.34 3.85 -6.07
N ARG A 252 -24.36 4.67 -5.87
CA ARG A 252 -24.80 5.03 -4.52
C ARG A 252 -25.77 3.95 -4.02
N PRO A 253 -25.80 3.67 -2.70
CA PRO A 253 -26.96 3.02 -2.12
C PRO A 253 -28.21 3.80 -2.54
N ALA A 254 -29.26 3.08 -2.97
CA ALA A 254 -30.57 3.71 -3.15
C ALA A 254 -30.96 4.35 -1.81
N VAL A 255 -31.26 5.64 -1.83
CA VAL A 255 -31.78 6.35 -0.67
C VAL A 255 -33.26 6.51 -0.92
N ASP A 256 -34.08 6.17 0.07
CA ASP A 256 -35.53 6.33 -0.03
C ASP A 256 -35.87 7.77 -0.40
N THR A 257 -36.50 7.93 -1.56
CA THR A 257 -37.00 9.21 -2.05
C THR A 257 -38.35 9.49 -1.43
N CYS A 258 -38.61 10.73 -1.07
CA CYS A 258 -39.95 11.13 -0.65
C CYS A 258 -40.92 10.97 -1.83
N CYS A 259 -41.95 10.12 -1.68
CA CYS A 259 -42.95 9.85 -2.71
C CYS A 259 -43.61 11.14 -3.24
N LEU A 260 -43.87 12.11 -2.35
CA LEU A 260 -44.41 13.41 -2.76
C LEU A 260 -43.40 14.21 -3.61
N CYS A 261 -42.12 14.23 -3.25
CA CYS A 261 -41.10 14.88 -4.07
C CYS A 261 -41.01 14.24 -5.47
N GLU A 262 -41.07 12.91 -5.53
CA GLU A 262 -40.97 12.14 -6.76
C GLU A 262 -42.18 12.37 -7.68
N SER A 263 -43.40 12.26 -7.15
CA SER A 263 -44.62 12.60 -7.89
C SER A 263 -44.64 14.03 -8.43
N LEU A 264 -44.15 15.01 -7.65
CA LEU A 264 -44.05 16.40 -8.10
C LEU A 264 -42.97 16.58 -9.16
N ASP A 265 -41.84 15.87 -9.07
CA ASP A 265 -40.80 15.86 -10.10
C ASP A 265 -41.29 15.29 -11.42
N LEU A 266 -42.09 14.22 -11.38
CA LEU A 266 -42.72 13.67 -12.58
C LEU A 266 -43.67 14.70 -13.23
N LYS A 267 -44.46 15.44 -12.43
CA LYS A 267 -45.34 16.51 -12.94
C LYS A 267 -44.55 17.67 -13.56
N ILE A 268 -43.46 18.09 -12.92
CA ILE A 268 -42.59 19.19 -13.40
C ILE A 268 -41.92 18.81 -14.73
N ASN A 269 -41.40 17.58 -14.82
CA ASN A 269 -40.64 17.10 -15.97
C ASN A 269 -41.50 16.54 -17.10
N SER A 270 -42.81 16.38 -16.90
CA SER A 270 -43.72 15.87 -17.91
C SER A 270 -43.78 16.78 -19.14
N LYS A 271 -43.69 16.20 -20.34
CA LYS A 271 -43.77 16.94 -21.61
C LYS A 271 -45.21 17.30 -21.99
N THR A 272 -46.21 16.62 -21.42
CA THR A 272 -47.62 16.74 -21.80
C THR A 272 -48.42 17.70 -20.91
N LEU A 273 -47.85 18.13 -19.77
CA LEU A 273 -48.52 19.00 -18.80
C LEU A 273 -48.38 20.49 -19.13
N ASN A 274 -49.48 21.23 -18.95
CA ASN A 274 -49.54 22.68 -19.13
C ASN A 274 -48.58 23.42 -18.18
N ASN A 275 -48.05 24.57 -18.65
CA ASN A 275 -47.09 25.37 -17.89
C ASN A 275 -47.62 25.86 -16.53
N VAL A 276 -48.93 26.10 -16.41
CA VAL A 276 -49.58 26.47 -15.15
C VAL A 276 -49.48 25.33 -14.13
N ALA A 277 -49.80 24.10 -14.54
CA ALA A 277 -49.73 22.92 -13.68
C ALA A 277 -48.29 22.64 -13.21
N LYS A 278 -47.29 22.87 -14.08
CA LYS A 278 -45.87 22.76 -13.71
C LYS A 278 -45.45 23.78 -12.66
N LYS A 279 -45.91 25.04 -12.79
CA LYS A 279 -45.64 26.10 -11.80
C LYS A 279 -46.27 25.78 -10.44
N VAL A 280 -47.50 25.25 -10.44
CA VAL A 280 -48.17 24.80 -9.21
C VAL A 280 -47.38 23.66 -8.55
N ALA A 281 -47.00 22.62 -9.31
CA ALA A 281 -46.20 21.51 -8.78
C ALA A 281 -44.84 21.97 -8.22
N LEU A 282 -44.20 22.96 -8.86
CA LEU A 282 -42.96 23.57 -8.37
C LEU A 282 -43.18 24.35 -7.06
N ALA A 283 -44.25 25.14 -6.97
CA ALA A 283 -44.61 25.85 -5.75
C ALA A 283 -44.92 24.89 -4.59
N GLU A 284 -45.71 23.83 -4.84
CA GLU A 284 -46.00 22.77 -3.88
C GLU A 284 -44.71 22.10 -3.38
N LYS A 285 -43.79 21.80 -4.29
CA LYS A 285 -42.50 21.20 -3.94
C LYS A 285 -41.65 22.12 -3.07
N LEU A 286 -41.63 23.42 -3.36
CA LEU A 286 -40.92 24.41 -2.56
C LEU A 286 -41.52 24.50 -1.14
N VAL A 287 -42.85 24.52 -1.02
CA VAL A 287 -43.53 24.53 0.28
C VAL A 287 -43.24 23.26 1.07
N HIS A 288 -43.32 22.09 0.43
CA HIS A 288 -42.99 20.81 1.05
C HIS A 288 -41.55 20.79 1.59
N LYS A 289 -40.56 21.23 0.80
CA LYS A 289 -39.16 21.33 1.25
C LYS A 289 -38.97 22.33 2.39
N LYS A 290 -39.66 23.47 2.37
CA LYS A 290 -39.63 24.46 3.46
C LYS A 290 -40.23 23.88 4.76
N ARG A 291 -41.34 23.15 4.68
CA ARG A 291 -41.96 22.45 5.82
C ARG A 291 -41.01 21.41 6.40
N ALA A 292 -40.40 20.58 5.56
CA ALA A 292 -39.41 19.59 5.99
C ALA A 292 -38.22 20.25 6.70
N LYS A 293 -37.67 21.34 6.13
CA LYS A 293 -36.57 22.10 6.77
C LYS A 293 -36.99 22.66 8.13
N LYS A 294 -38.20 23.23 8.25
CA LYS A 294 -38.73 23.75 9.52
C LYS A 294 -38.86 22.64 10.57
N PHE A 295 -39.31 21.44 10.16
CA PHE A 295 -39.38 20.28 11.04
C PHE A 295 -37.99 19.87 11.56
N TYR A 296 -37.01 19.70 10.68
CA TYR A 296 -35.65 19.31 11.10
C TYR A 296 -34.96 20.37 11.97
N ASN A 297 -35.21 21.66 11.72
CA ASN A 297 -34.70 22.72 12.58
C ASN A 297 -35.27 22.61 14.00
N LYS A 298 -36.60 22.48 14.12
CA LYS A 298 -37.26 22.27 15.44
C LYS A 298 -36.79 20.99 16.13
N LEU A 299 -36.54 19.92 15.37
CA LEU A 299 -36.03 18.66 15.92
C LEU A 299 -34.63 18.84 16.51
N GLN A 300 -33.76 19.61 15.85
CA GLN A 300 -32.43 19.94 16.37
C GLN A 300 -32.50 20.84 17.60
N GLU A 301 -33.36 21.87 17.58
CA GLU A 301 -33.60 22.74 18.74
C GLU A 301 -34.09 21.93 19.96
N ALA A 302 -35.08 21.05 19.76
CA ALA A 302 -35.58 20.17 20.81
C ALA A 302 -34.51 19.21 21.34
N ARG A 303 -33.67 18.65 20.45
CA ARG A 303 -32.52 17.83 20.84
C ARG A 303 -31.53 18.61 21.71
N GLN A 304 -31.12 19.79 21.27
CA GLN A 304 -30.18 20.64 22.02
C GLN A 304 -30.76 21.05 23.38
N ARG A 305 -32.05 21.40 23.44
CA ARG A 305 -32.73 21.73 24.69
C ARG A 305 -32.75 20.53 25.65
N SER A 306 -33.09 19.34 25.16
CA SER A 306 -33.12 18.11 25.97
C SER A 306 -31.76 17.66 26.50
N GLN A 307 -30.66 18.15 25.90
CA GLN A 307 -29.31 17.89 26.38
C GLN A 307 -28.87 18.88 27.47
N LYS A 308 -29.38 20.11 27.45
CA LYS A 308 -29.00 21.18 28.39
C LYS A 308 -29.89 21.23 29.63
N ASP A 309 -31.16 20.90 29.49
CA ASP A 309 -32.18 20.99 30.53
C ASP A 309 -32.63 19.59 30.94
N GLU A 310 -32.41 19.23 32.21
CA GLU A 310 -32.79 17.92 32.73
C GLU A 310 -34.30 17.76 32.94
N THR A 311 -35.05 18.87 32.98
CA THR A 311 -36.51 18.86 33.12
C THR A 311 -37.25 18.71 31.79
N PHE A 312 -36.53 18.81 30.66
CA PHE A 312 -37.10 18.75 29.32
C PHE A 312 -36.76 17.43 28.60
N LEU A 313 -37.78 16.61 28.32
CA LEU A 313 -37.64 15.38 27.53
C LEU A 313 -38.09 15.58 26.08
N GLY A 314 -37.15 15.47 25.14
CA GLY A 314 -37.45 15.44 23.72
C GLY A 314 -37.70 14.02 23.22
N ILE A 315 -38.86 13.77 22.61
CA ILE A 315 -39.22 12.49 21.99
C ILE A 315 -39.54 12.71 20.51
N CYS A 316 -39.03 11.84 19.65
CA CYS A 316 -39.42 11.75 18.25
C CYS A 316 -39.92 10.33 17.97
N TYR A 317 -40.96 10.17 17.18
CA TYR A 317 -41.50 8.86 16.83
C TYR A 317 -41.60 8.71 15.32
N ASP A 318 -41.33 7.49 14.84
CA ASP A 318 -41.41 7.12 13.43
C ASP A 318 -41.74 5.62 13.33
N TYR A 319 -42.21 5.18 12.16
CA TYR A 319 -42.37 3.77 11.88
C TYR A 319 -41.05 3.17 11.38
N MET A 320 -40.74 1.95 11.81
CA MET A 320 -39.68 1.16 11.19
C MET A 320 -40.18 0.53 9.89
N GLN A 321 -39.26 -0.04 9.12
CA GLN A 321 -39.59 -0.82 7.95
C GLN A 321 -40.60 -1.93 8.31
N ASN A 322 -41.71 -1.99 7.56
CA ASN A 322 -42.71 -3.05 7.72
C ASN A 322 -42.05 -4.41 7.48
N VAL A 323 -42.33 -5.37 8.37
CA VAL A 323 -41.78 -6.72 8.28
C VAL A 323 -42.90 -7.69 7.92
N SER A 324 -42.73 -8.42 6.83
CA SER A 324 -43.62 -9.53 6.47
C SER A 324 -43.28 -10.77 7.30
N LEU A 325 -44.28 -11.37 7.93
CA LEU A 325 -44.17 -12.61 8.70
C LEU A 325 -45.15 -13.67 8.17
N PRO A 326 -44.77 -14.97 8.21
CA PRO A 326 -43.42 -15.49 8.49
C PRO A 326 -42.43 -15.20 7.34
N ILE A 327 -41.13 -15.06 7.68
CA ILE A 327 -40.07 -14.93 6.67
C ILE A 327 -39.76 -16.32 6.14
N ILE A 328 -40.37 -16.67 5.01
CA ILE A 328 -40.14 -17.95 4.33
C ILE A 328 -39.39 -17.67 3.02
N PRO A 329 -38.24 -18.32 2.77
CA PRO A 329 -37.42 -18.08 1.58
C PRO A 329 -37.96 -18.81 0.34
N VAL A 330 -39.27 -18.73 0.07
CA VAL A 330 -39.92 -19.34 -1.09
C VAL A 330 -40.56 -18.23 -1.92
N GLN A 331 -40.25 -18.21 -3.23
CA GLN A 331 -40.65 -17.14 -4.14
C GLN A 331 -42.17 -17.04 -4.33
N GLU A 332 -42.89 -18.16 -4.25
CA GLU A 332 -44.35 -18.23 -4.41
C GLU A 332 -45.10 -17.42 -3.34
N ILE A 333 -44.51 -17.30 -2.14
CA ILE A 333 -45.11 -16.61 -0.99
C ILE A 333 -45.15 -15.09 -1.22
N PHE A 334 -44.31 -14.57 -2.12
CA PHE A 334 -44.38 -13.17 -2.54
C PHE A 334 -45.75 -12.80 -3.14
N TYR A 335 -46.45 -13.76 -3.73
CA TYR A 335 -47.77 -13.57 -4.34
C TYR A 335 -48.93 -13.89 -3.39
N LEU A 336 -48.62 -14.37 -2.18
CA LEU A 336 -49.60 -14.67 -1.14
C LEU A 336 -49.69 -13.50 -0.16
N TRP A 337 -50.85 -13.35 0.48
CA TRP A 337 -51.02 -12.34 1.53
C TRP A 337 -50.20 -12.73 2.76
N GLN A 338 -49.11 -12.00 2.98
CA GLN A 338 -48.28 -12.12 4.18
C GLN A 338 -48.79 -11.19 5.28
N LEU A 339 -48.68 -11.62 6.54
CA LEU A 339 -48.95 -10.76 7.68
C LEU A 339 -47.87 -9.66 7.72
N SER A 340 -48.28 -8.40 7.56
CA SER A 340 -47.38 -7.26 7.68
C SER A 340 -47.41 -6.72 9.11
N VAL A 341 -46.25 -6.69 9.77
CA VAL A 341 -46.08 -6.09 11.10
C VAL A 341 -45.47 -4.71 10.95
N SER A 342 -46.23 -3.69 11.35
CA SER A 342 -45.77 -2.31 11.45
C SER A 342 -45.21 -2.06 12.85
N ILE A 343 -43.91 -1.79 12.95
CA ILE A 343 -43.25 -1.53 14.24
C ILE A 343 -43.16 -0.03 14.45
N PHE A 344 -43.80 0.48 15.50
CA PHE A 344 -43.68 1.88 15.90
C PHE A 344 -42.41 2.08 16.72
N CYS A 345 -41.63 3.11 16.43
CA CYS A 345 -40.35 3.35 17.10
C CYS A 345 -40.33 4.72 17.76
N ILE A 346 -39.97 4.73 19.04
CA ILE A 346 -39.82 5.93 19.85
C ILE A 346 -38.33 6.22 20.05
N HIS A 347 -37.91 7.42 19.70
CA HIS A 347 -36.55 7.92 19.81
C HIS A 347 -36.44 8.93 20.95
N ASN A 348 -35.58 8.63 21.92
CA ASN A 348 -35.21 9.59 22.95
C ASN A 348 -34.15 10.54 22.39
N LEU A 349 -34.47 11.84 22.29
CA LEU A 349 -33.57 12.83 21.67
C LEU A 349 -32.36 13.18 22.54
N LYS A 350 -32.44 13.01 23.87
CA LYS A 350 -31.33 13.24 24.81
C LYS A 350 -30.24 12.19 24.66
N THR A 351 -30.63 10.91 24.64
CA THR A 351 -29.68 9.77 24.63
C THR A 351 -29.44 9.16 23.25
N GLY A 352 -30.28 9.46 22.26
CA GLY A 352 -30.24 8.83 20.93
C GLY A 352 -30.70 7.36 20.91
N LYS A 353 -31.16 6.82 22.05
CA LYS A 353 -31.67 5.44 22.15
C LYS A 353 -33.01 5.30 21.44
N LYS A 354 -33.21 4.14 20.80
CA LYS A 354 -34.44 3.75 20.09
C LYS A 354 -35.17 2.68 20.89
N CYS A 355 -36.47 2.85 21.12
CA CYS A 355 -37.33 1.86 21.75
C CYS A 355 -38.42 1.43 20.75
N PRO A 356 -38.36 0.21 20.20
CA PRO A 356 -39.44 -0.32 19.39
C PRO A 356 -40.63 -0.69 20.28
N VAL A 357 -41.81 -0.17 19.94
CA VAL A 357 -43.08 -0.46 20.60
C VAL A 357 -43.92 -1.28 19.64
N ARG A 358 -44.32 -2.47 20.09
CA ARG A 358 -45.24 -3.33 19.35
C ARG A 358 -46.66 -2.82 19.58
N ILE A 359 -47.26 -2.26 18.54
CA ILE A 359 -48.69 -1.95 18.56
C ILE A 359 -49.38 -3.24 18.09
N SER A 360 -50.10 -3.89 19.01
CA SER A 360 -50.84 -5.14 18.79
C SER A 360 -52.02 -4.94 17.87
#